data_AF-A0A5P1R7Y7-F1
#
_entry.id   AF-A0A5P1R7Y7-F1
#
_cell.length_a   1.000
_cell.length_b   1.000
_cell.length_c   1.000
_cell.angle_alpha   90.00
_cell.angle_beta   90.00
_cell.angle_gamma   90.00
#
_symmetry.space_group_name_H-M   'P 1'
#
loop_
_entity.id
_entity.type
_entity.pdbx_description
1 polymer ?
#
loop_
_entity_poly.entity_id
_entity_poly.type
_entity_poly.pdbx_seq_one_letter_code
_entity_poly.pdbx_strand_id
1 'polypeptide(L)'
;MFNTLLKFCLAITLAFILNGCGADDPARMKKGDELYSYYCKDCHLKSGLGAFYENLPKERTKMQDYEIVLMIKHGYSSGHQMPVFTQLSDEQADALARYVVEIQNL
;
A
#
# COMPACT_ATOMS: atom_id res chain seq x y z
N MET A 1 20.06 9.07 -48.08
CA MET A 1 20.61 9.18 -46.69
C MET A 1 19.64 9.81 -45.70
N PHE A 2 19.03 10.97 -46.00
CA PHE A 2 18.10 11.67 -45.09
C PHE A 2 16.89 10.81 -44.63
N ASN A 3 16.30 10.06 -45.57
CA ASN A 3 15.11 9.24 -45.32
C ASN A 3 15.42 7.94 -44.53
N THR A 4 16.69 7.51 -44.48
CA THR A 4 17.13 6.33 -43.74
C THR A 4 17.40 6.66 -42.27
N LEU A 5 17.96 7.85 -42.02
CA LEU A 5 18.17 8.42 -40.68
C LEU A 5 16.83 8.72 -39.97
N LEU A 6 15.85 9.29 -40.68
CA LEU A 6 14.52 9.57 -40.13
C LEU A 6 13.77 8.30 -39.69
N LYS A 7 13.90 7.21 -40.45
CA LYS A 7 13.33 5.89 -40.12
C LYS A 7 14.01 5.25 -38.91
N PHE A 8 15.33 5.45 -38.76
CA PHE A 8 16.09 4.96 -37.61
C PHE A 8 15.70 5.69 -36.32
N CYS A 9 15.52 7.02 -36.37
CA CYS A 9 15.04 7.81 -35.24
C CYS A 9 13.62 7.40 -34.81
N LEU A 10 12.72 7.12 -35.76
CA LEU A 10 11.35 6.69 -35.47
C LEU A 10 11.30 5.33 -34.78
N ALA A 11 12.20 4.40 -35.15
CA ALA A 11 12.29 3.08 -34.54
C ALA A 11 12.80 3.14 -33.08
N ILE A 12 13.71 4.06 -32.77
CA ILE A 12 14.25 4.24 -31.41
C ILE A 12 13.19 4.86 -30.49
N THR A 13 12.40 5.84 -30.97
CA THR A 13 11.32 6.44 -30.17
C THR A 13 10.21 5.45 -29.81
N LEU A 14 9.94 4.45 -30.66
CA LEU A 14 8.91 3.44 -30.40
C LEU A 14 9.34 2.41 -29.34
N ALA A 15 10.65 2.14 -29.23
CA ALA A 15 11.19 1.19 -28.25
C ALA A 15 11.17 1.72 -26.80
N PHE A 16 11.16 3.04 -26.59
CA PHE A 16 11.13 3.65 -25.26
C PHE A 16 9.74 3.69 -24.60
N ILE A 17 8.67 3.43 -25.36
CA ILE A 17 7.27 3.54 -24.88
C ILE A 17 6.83 2.26 -24.12
N LEU A 18 7.64 1.21 -24.10
CA LEU A 18 7.31 -0.07 -23.43
C LEU A 18 7.80 -0.18 -21.98
N ASN A 19 8.32 0.90 -21.37
CA ASN A 19 8.44 0.96 -19.90
C ASN A 19 7.06 1.25 -19.29
N GLY A 20 6.14 0.29 -19.44
CA GLY A 20 4.85 0.32 -18.76
C GLY A 20 5.10 0.35 -17.26
N CYS A 21 4.65 1.43 -16.61
CA CYS A 21 4.57 1.53 -15.16
C CYS A 21 3.50 0.55 -14.67
N GLY A 22 3.86 -0.73 -14.60
CA GLY A 22 2.97 -1.77 -14.07
C GLY A 22 2.81 -1.55 -12.58
N ALA A 23 1.61 -1.13 -12.16
CA ALA A 23 1.24 -1.25 -10.75
C ALA A 23 1.39 -2.73 -10.38
N ASP A 24 2.15 -3.02 -9.34
CA ASP A 24 2.29 -4.39 -8.87
C ASP A 24 0.93 -4.92 -8.48
N ASP A 25 0.55 -6.07 -9.05
CA ASP A 25 -0.66 -6.79 -8.65
C ASP A 25 -0.58 -7.10 -7.14
N PRO A 26 -1.49 -6.55 -6.32
CA PRO A 26 -1.44 -6.73 -4.88
C PRO A 26 -1.62 -8.19 -4.45
N ALA A 27 -2.13 -9.08 -5.32
CA ALA A 27 -2.16 -10.51 -5.05
C ALA A 27 -0.76 -11.13 -4.94
N ARG A 28 0.27 -10.48 -5.48
CA ARG A 28 1.67 -10.93 -5.43
C ARG A 28 2.50 -10.27 -4.33
N MET A 29 1.98 -9.21 -3.71
CA MET A 29 2.66 -8.51 -2.61
C MET A 29 2.70 -9.38 -1.37
N LYS A 30 3.87 -9.42 -0.73
CA LYS A 30 4.09 -10.22 0.49
C LYS A 30 4.62 -9.41 1.66
N LYS A 31 5.12 -8.19 1.42
CA LYS A 31 5.70 -7.36 2.47
C LYS A 31 4.67 -6.40 3.03
N GLY A 32 4.72 -6.17 4.34
CA GLY A 32 3.76 -5.32 5.03
C GLY A 32 3.82 -3.85 4.61
N ASP A 33 5.00 -3.33 4.29
CA ASP A 33 5.20 -1.95 3.81
C ASP A 33 4.62 -1.71 2.41
N GLU A 34 4.79 -2.67 1.50
CA GLU A 34 4.17 -2.68 0.17
C GLU A 34 2.64 -2.74 0.29
N LEU A 35 2.12 -3.67 1.11
CA LEU A 35 0.69 -3.82 1.36
C LEU A 35 0.08 -2.57 2.02
N TYR A 36 0.76 -1.98 3.00
CA TYR A 36 0.29 -0.76 3.69
C TYR A 36 0.25 0.44 2.75
N SER A 37 1.28 0.59 1.92
CA SER A 37 1.35 1.66 0.92
C SER A 37 0.22 1.54 -0.10
N TYR A 38 -0.14 0.32 -0.49
CA TYR A 38 -1.20 0.06 -1.45
C TYR A 38 -2.60 0.23 -0.83
N TYR A 39 -2.86 -0.34 0.36
CA TYR A 39 -4.20 -0.44 0.92
C TYR A 39 -4.57 0.62 1.96
N CYS A 40 -3.61 1.18 2.69
CA CYS A 40 -3.89 1.91 3.93
C CYS A 40 -3.51 3.39 3.86
N LYS A 41 -2.31 3.67 3.37
CA LYS A 41 -1.61 4.96 3.51
C LYS A 41 -2.44 6.16 3.07
N ASP A 42 -3.00 6.11 1.87
CA ASP A 42 -3.72 7.26 1.28
C ASP A 42 -5.01 7.58 2.04
N CYS A 43 -5.76 6.57 2.47
CA CYS A 43 -6.98 6.76 3.24
C CYS A 43 -6.67 7.34 4.64
N HIS A 44 -5.67 6.80 5.34
CA HIS A 44 -5.25 7.31 6.65
C HIS A 44 -4.72 8.75 6.58
N LEU A 45 -4.00 9.10 5.52
CA LEU A 45 -3.60 10.48 5.26
C LEU A 45 -4.83 11.39 5.10
N LYS A 46 -5.78 10.98 4.25
CA LYS A 46 -7.00 11.76 3.96
C LYS A 46 -7.97 11.85 5.15
N SER A 47 -7.99 10.85 6.03
CA SER A 47 -8.82 10.85 7.24
C SER A 47 -8.24 11.70 8.36
N GLY A 48 -7.01 12.22 8.20
CA GLY A 48 -6.35 13.08 9.18
C GLY A 48 -5.54 12.34 10.24
N LEU A 49 -5.42 11.01 10.15
CA LEU A 49 -4.50 10.23 11.02
C LEU A 49 -3.04 10.48 10.67
N GLY A 50 -2.79 10.90 9.43
CA GLY A 50 -1.45 10.95 8.85
C GLY A 50 -1.13 9.69 8.05
N ALA A 51 -0.11 9.76 7.20
CA ALA A 51 0.26 8.66 6.33
C ALA A 51 0.83 7.46 7.11
N PHE A 52 1.37 7.71 8.30
CA PHE A 52 1.95 6.72 9.21
C PHE A 52 1.53 7.00 10.67
N TYR A 53 0.31 7.48 10.87
CA TYR A 53 -0.27 7.75 12.20
C TYR A 53 0.36 8.90 12.99
N GLU A 54 0.99 9.86 12.32
CA GLU A 54 1.68 11.00 12.93
C GLU A 54 0.78 11.85 13.84
N ASN A 55 -0.53 11.83 13.61
CA ASN A 55 -1.52 12.60 14.37
C ASN A 55 -2.22 11.80 15.48
N LEU A 56 -1.82 10.55 15.72
CA LEU A 56 -2.38 9.78 16.83
C LEU A 56 -1.74 10.17 18.18
N PRO A 57 -2.52 10.26 19.29
CA PRO A 57 -1.98 10.55 20.61
C PRO A 57 -0.91 9.54 21.03
N LYS A 58 0.17 10.00 21.65
CA LYS A 58 1.28 9.13 22.08
C LYS A 58 0.91 8.25 23.27
N GLU A 59 -0.03 8.71 24.10
CA GLU A 59 -0.46 8.06 25.33
C GLU A 59 -1.48 6.94 25.09
N ARG A 60 -1.80 6.62 23.82
CA ARG A 60 -2.78 5.59 23.48
C ARG A 60 -2.23 4.17 23.71
N THR A 61 -3.12 3.22 23.98
CA THR A 61 -2.78 1.80 23.94
C THR A 61 -2.42 1.39 22.52
N LYS A 62 -1.23 0.82 22.34
CA LYS A 62 -0.79 0.27 21.06
C LYS A 62 -1.49 -1.05 20.81
N MET A 63 -1.98 -1.22 19.58
CA MET A 63 -2.65 -2.45 19.16
C MET A 63 -1.63 -3.55 18.95
N GLN A 64 -2.01 -4.77 19.31
CA GLN A 64 -1.29 -5.99 18.96
C GLN A 64 -1.58 -6.40 17.51
N ASP A 65 -0.72 -7.24 16.95
CA ASP A 65 -0.85 -7.77 15.59
C ASP A 65 -2.21 -8.45 15.35
N TYR A 66 -2.65 -9.33 16.24
CA TYR A 66 -3.91 -10.04 16.11
C TYR A 66 -5.13 -9.10 16.16
N GLU A 67 -5.07 -8.00 16.93
CA GLU A 67 -6.15 -7.02 16.99
C GLU A 67 -6.30 -6.29 15.65
N ILE A 68 -5.17 -6.02 15.00
CA ILE A 68 -5.14 -5.40 13.66
C ILE A 68 -5.65 -6.37 12.61
N VAL A 69 -5.25 -7.64 12.66
CA VAL A 69 -5.78 -8.69 11.76
C VAL A 69 -7.31 -8.77 11.86
N LEU A 70 -7.84 -8.79 13.09
CA LEU A 70 -9.29 -8.81 13.30
C LEU A 70 -9.96 -7.56 12.70
N MET A 71 -9.37 -6.38 12.94
CA MET A 71 -9.88 -5.12 12.41
C MET A 71 -9.89 -5.08 10.87
N ILE A 72 -8.82 -5.49 10.19
CA ILE A 72 -8.75 -5.44 8.72
C ILE A 72 -9.65 -6.50 8.05
N LYS A 73 -9.84 -7.66 8.68
CA LYS A 73 -10.58 -8.79 8.09
C LYS A 73 -12.06 -8.84 8.49
N HIS A 74 -12.42 -8.26 9.63
CA HIS A 74 -13.79 -8.33 10.17
C HIS A 74 -14.40 -6.96 10.47
N GLY A 75 -13.61 -5.89 10.35
CA GLY A 75 -14.03 -4.53 10.62
C GLY A 75 -13.92 -4.16 12.10
N TYR A 76 -14.13 -2.89 12.38
CA TYR A 76 -14.05 -2.32 13.72
C TYR A 76 -15.12 -1.24 13.89
N SER A 77 -15.83 -1.26 15.00
CA SER A 77 -17.00 -0.42 15.24
C SER A 77 -16.69 0.91 15.90
N SER A 78 -15.49 1.12 16.43
CA SER A 78 -15.13 2.33 17.16
C SER A 78 -14.10 3.16 16.40
N GLY A 79 -14.49 4.33 15.87
CA GLY A 79 -13.59 5.26 15.18
C GLY A 79 -14.01 5.56 13.75
N HIS A 80 -13.03 5.83 12.89
CA HIS A 80 -13.23 6.10 11.46
C HIS A 80 -13.53 4.83 10.67
N GLN A 81 -14.48 4.91 9.73
CA GLN A 81 -14.86 3.77 8.89
C GLN A 81 -13.71 3.36 7.97
N MET A 82 -13.15 2.18 8.22
CA MET A 82 -12.16 1.51 7.36
C MET A 82 -12.84 0.34 6.62
N PRO A 83 -12.56 0.12 5.34
CA PRO A 83 -13.10 -1.04 4.64
C PRO A 83 -12.58 -2.36 5.24
N VAL A 84 -13.33 -3.43 5.02
CA VAL A 84 -12.87 -4.80 5.26
C VAL A 84 -12.15 -5.30 4.03
N PHE A 85 -10.97 -5.88 4.20
CA PHE A 85 -10.11 -6.35 3.12
C PHE A 85 -10.26 -7.86 2.92
N THR A 86 -11.39 -8.29 2.37
CA THR A 86 -11.70 -9.73 2.14
C THR A 86 -10.80 -10.40 1.11
N GLN A 87 -10.07 -9.62 0.30
CA GLN A 87 -9.14 -10.09 -0.72
C GLN A 87 -7.75 -10.46 -0.18
N LEU A 88 -7.40 -10.07 1.05
CA LEU A 88 -6.10 -10.40 1.62
C LEU A 88 -6.08 -11.86 2.09
N SER A 89 -5.00 -12.58 1.76
CA SER A 89 -4.72 -13.87 2.40
C SER A 89 -4.38 -13.68 3.89
N ASP A 90 -4.41 -14.76 4.66
CA ASP A 90 -4.00 -14.73 6.07
C ASP A 90 -2.55 -14.26 6.23
N GLU A 91 -1.65 -14.72 5.36
CA GLU A 91 -0.25 -14.32 5.39
C GLU A 91 -0.06 -12.83 5.05
N GLN A 92 -0.84 -12.30 4.12
CA GLN A 92 -0.80 -10.87 3.79
C GLN A 92 -1.36 -10.01 4.93
N ALA A 93 -2.45 -10.47 5.55
CA ALA A 93 -3.02 -9.82 6.73
C ALA A 93 -2.01 -9.78 7.89
N ASP A 94 -1.32 -10.88 8.17
CA ASP A 94 -0.29 -10.96 9.21
C ASP A 94 0.94 -10.10 8.88
N ALA A 95 1.38 -10.06 7.62
CA ALA A 95 2.50 -9.21 7.21
C ALA A 95 2.16 -7.72 7.34
N LEU A 96 0.95 -7.34 6.93
CA LEU A 96 0.43 -5.98 7.08
C LEU A 96 0.28 -5.60 8.56
N ALA A 97 -0.30 -6.47 9.39
CA ALA A 97 -0.48 -6.21 10.81
C ALA A 97 0.85 -6.01 11.54
N ARG A 98 1.86 -6.85 11.27
CA ARG A 98 3.21 -6.69 11.83
C ARG A 98 3.82 -5.33 11.47
N TYR A 99 3.73 -4.92 10.21
CA TYR A 99 4.21 -3.61 9.79
C TYR A 99 3.45 -2.47 10.46
N VAL A 100 2.12 -2.59 10.62
CA VAL A 100 1.32 -1.60 11.35
C VAL A 100 1.77 -1.49 12.80
N VAL A 101 2.10 -2.60 13.48
CA VAL A 101 2.69 -2.56 14.84
C VAL A 101 4.03 -1.83 14.84
N GLU A 102 4.90 -2.08 13.86
CA GLU A 102 6.20 -1.41 13.75
C GLU A 102 6.07 0.11 13.65
N ILE A 103 5.20 0.61 12.76
CA ILE A 103 5.02 2.05 12.57
C ILE A 103 4.24 2.73 13.70
N GLN A 104 3.46 1.98 14.48
CA GLN A 104 2.85 2.50 15.71
C GLN A 104 3.87 2.81 16.82
N ASN A 105 5.10 2.29 16.70
CA ASN A 105 6.16 2.49 17.68
C ASN A 105 7.09 3.67 17.37
N LEU A 106 6.90 4.33 16.23
CA LEU A 106 7.64 5.53 15.80
C LEU A 106 6.99 6.80 16.35
#